data_AF-A0A519TDV0-F1
#
_entry.id   AF-A0A519TDV0-F1
#
_cell.length_a   1.000
_cell.length_b   1.000
_cell.length_c   1.000
_cell.angle_alpha   90.00
_cell.angle_beta   90.00
_cell.angle_gamma   90.00
#
_symmetry.space_group_name_H-M   'P 1'
#
loop_
_entity.id
_entity.type
_entity.pdbx_description
1 polymer ?
#
loop_
_entity_poly.entity_id
_entity_poly.type
_entity_poly.pdbx_seq_one_letter_code
_entity_poly.pdbx_strand_id
1 'polypeptide(L)' 'MQTNTNNILADLELISKIPAVANILEIVCNTTGMGFSAVARVTSDKWVVCAVNDNIN' A
#
# COMPACT_ATOMS: atom_id res chain seq x y z
N MET A 1 -13.82 -2.67 26.74
CA MET A 1 -14.13 -2.18 25.38
C MET A 1 -12.80 -1.87 24.72
N GLN A 2 -12.33 -2.69 23.78
CA GLN A 2 -11.03 -2.49 23.13
C GLN A 2 -11.12 -1.29 22.19
N THR A 3 -10.48 -0.19 22.58
CA THR A 3 -10.18 0.94 21.70
C THR A 3 -9.11 0.49 20.71
N ASN A 4 -9.51 -0.17 19.62
CA ASN A 4 -8.65 -0.48 18.48
C ASN A 4 -8.31 0.82 17.74
N THR A 5 -7.45 1.64 18.32
CA THR A 5 -6.66 2.62 17.58
C THR A 5 -5.64 1.81 16.78
N ASN A 6 -6.11 1.18 15.69
CA ASN A 6 -5.27 0.43 14.76
C ASN A 6 -4.18 1.38 14.27
N ASN A 7 -2.97 1.14 14.75
CA ASN A 7 -1.85 2.05 14.60
C ASN A 7 -1.40 2.02 13.13
N ILE A 8 -1.74 3.07 12.38
CA ILE A 8 -1.34 3.23 10.98
C ILE A 8 0.17 3.01 10.81
N LEU A 9 0.98 3.48 11.76
CA LEU A 9 2.44 3.28 11.72
C LEU A 9 2.81 1.81 11.79
N ALA A 10 2.11 1.01 12.60
CA ALA A 10 2.34 -0.43 12.67
C ALA A 10 1.97 -1.12 11.35
N ASP A 11 0.87 -0.72 10.71
CA ASP A 11 0.47 -1.24 9.39
C ASP A 11 1.52 -0.88 8.32
N LEU A 12 2.03 0.36 8.33
CA LEU A 12 3.10 0.81 7.43
C LEU A 12 4.39 0.01 7.64
N GLU A 13 4.81 -0.19 8.90
CA GLU A 13 5.99 -0.98 9.23
C GLU A 13 5.86 -2.44 8.78
N LEU A 14 4.67 -3.03 8.90
CA LEU A 14 4.43 -4.40 8.44
C LEU A 14 4.52 -4.51 6.92
N ILE A 15 3.91 -3.58 6.18
CA ILE A 15 3.95 -3.56 4.71
C ILE A 15 5.40 -3.33 4.22
N SER A 16 6.13 -2.41 4.85
CA SER A 16 7.53 -2.10 4.51
C SER A 16 8.48 -3.31 4.70
N LYS A 17 8.14 -4.22 5.62
CA LYS A 17 8.89 -5.45 5.87
C LYS A 17 8.63 -6.58 4.87
N ILE A 18 7.80 -6.36 3.84
CA ILE A 18 7.48 -7.37 2.82
C ILE A 18 8.15 -6.97 1.50
N PRO A 19 9.35 -7.50 1.17
CA PRO A 19 10.07 -7.13 -0.05
C PRO A 19 9.28 -7.38 -1.33
N ALA A 20 8.39 -8.37 -1.33
CA ALA A 20 7.55 -8.70 -2.46
C ALA A 20 6.57 -7.59 -2.86
N VAL A 21 6.21 -6.67 -1.95
CA VAL A 21 5.26 -5.57 -2.24
C VAL A 21 5.81 -4.68 -3.35
N ALA A 22 7.09 -4.31 -3.30
CA ALA A 22 7.71 -3.49 -4.34
C ALA A 22 7.63 -4.17 -5.73
N ASN A 23 7.99 -5.46 -5.79
CA ASN A 23 7.94 -6.23 -7.03
C ASN A 23 6.50 -6.37 -7.58
N ILE A 24 5.52 -6.59 -6.70
CA ILE A 24 4.11 -6.69 -7.11
C ILE A 24 3.64 -5.38 -7.72
N LEU A 25 3.93 -4.24 -7.09
CA LEU A 25 3.55 -2.93 -7.59
C LEU A 25 4.21 -2.62 -8.96
N GLU A 26 5.47 -2.97 -9.13
CA GLU A 26 6.15 -2.90 -10.44
C GLU A 26 5.46 -3.76 -11.50
N ILE A 27 5.17 -5.04 -11.18
CA ILE A 27 4.48 -5.97 -12.10
C ILE A 27 3.10 -5.44 -12.46
N VAL A 28 2.35 -4.88 -11.51
CA VAL A 28 1.02 -4.29 -11.77
C VAL A 28 1.15 -3.14 -12.76
N CYS A 29 2.08 -2.20 -12.55
CA CYS A 29 2.30 -1.11 -13.49
C CYS A 29 2.67 -1.63 -14.90
N ASN A 30 3.57 -2.61 -14.98
CA ASN A 30 4.04 -3.18 -16.25
C ASN A 30 2.96 -3.99 -16.98
N THR A 31 2.15 -4.75 -16.24
CA THR A 31 1.13 -5.64 -16.81
C THR A 31 -0.12 -4.87 -17.24
N THR A 32 -0.49 -3.83 -16.49
CA THR A 32 -1.69 -3.04 -16.78
C THR A 32 -1.40 -1.86 -17.71
N GLY A 33 -0.15 -1.42 -17.80
CA GLY A 33 0.25 -0.19 -18.49
C GLY A 33 -0.19 1.10 -17.76
N MET A 34 -0.73 1.00 -16.52
CA MET A 34 -1.37 2.14 -15.85
C MET A 34 -0.43 3.13 -15.15
N GLY A 35 0.89 2.91 -15.17
CA GLY A 35 1.89 3.86 -14.63
C GLY A 35 1.88 4.08 -13.11
N PHE A 36 0.76 3.82 -12.43
CA PHE A 36 0.60 3.99 -11.00
C PHE A 36 -0.01 2.73 -10.37
N SER A 37 0.56 2.28 -9.25
CA SER A 37 -0.02 1.24 -8.41
C SER A 37 0.26 1.51 -6.94
N ALA A 38 -0.63 1.06 -6.06
CA ALA A 38 -0.52 1.28 -4.63
C ALA A 38 -1.10 0.11 -3.82
N VAL A 39 -0.50 -0.13 -2.65
CA VAL A 39 -1.13 -0.91 -1.58
C VAL A 39 -1.76 0.07 -0.61
N ALA A 40 -3.06 -0.11 -0.34
CA ALA A 40 -3.79 0.74 0.58
C ALA A 40 -4.40 -0.06 1.73
N ARG A 41 -4.30 0.48 2.93
CA ARG A 41 -5.11 0.09 4.08
C ARG A 41 -6.47 0.77 3.97
N VAL A 42 -7.50 -0.04 3.79
CA VAL A 42 -8.88 0.41 3.63
C VAL A 42 -9.68 0.10 4.90
N THR A 43 -10.24 1.13 5.52
CA THR A 43 -11.26 1.00 6.56
C THR A 43 -12.55 1.66 6.10
N SER A 44 -13.65 1.42 6.82
CA SER A 44 -14.97 1.95 6.46
C SER A 44 -15.01 3.47 6.34
N ASP A 45 -14.14 4.17 7.07
CA ASP A 45 -14.06 5.62 7.18
C ASP A 45 -12.93 6.25 6.36
N LYS A 46 -11.86 5.51 6.04
CA LYS A 46 -10.64 6.09 5.44
C LYS A 46 -9.82 5.08 4.64
N TRP A 47 -9.11 5.60 3.66
CA TRP A 47 -8.14 4.86 2.86
C TRP A 47 -6.77 5.50 3.07
N VAL A 48 -5.78 4.68 3.41
CA VAL A 48 -4.39 5.13 3.63
C VAL A 48 -3.48 4.34 2.71
N VAL A 49 -2.73 5.03 1.87
CA VAL A 49 -1.72 4.40 1.02
C VAL A 49 -0.52 4.01 1.87
N CYS A 50 -0.11 2.75 1.79
CA CYS A 50 0.98 2.17 2.56
C CYS A 50 2.26 1.98 1.75
N ALA A 51 2.12 1.74 0.45
CA ALA A 51 3.21 1.65 -0.50
C ALA A 51 2.71 2.10 -1.88
N VAL A 52 3.58 2.71 -2.66
CA VAL A 52 3.25 3.25 -3.99
C VAL A 52 4.40 2.95 -4.95
N ASN A 53 4.04 2.66 -6.20
CA ASN A 53 4.94 2.69 -7.34
C ASN A 53 4.33 3.63 -8.39
N ASP A 54 5.00 4.75 -8.63
CA ASP A 54 4.53 5.82 -9.51
C ASP A 54 5.57 6.10 -10.60
N ASN A 55 5.16 5.87 -11.84
CA ASN A 55 5.92 6.08 -13.06
C ASN A 55 5.25 7.12 -13.98
N ILE A 56 4.27 7.88 -13.49
CA ILE A 56 3.60 8.94 -14.26
C ILE A 56 4.50 10.19 -14.26
N ASN A 57 4.77 10.74 -15.45
CA ASN A 57 5.69 11.88 -15.67
C ASN A 57 4.98 13.01 -16.44
#